data_AF-A0A366K867-F1
#
_entry.id   AF-A0A366K867-F1
#
_cell.length_a   1.000
_cell.length_b   1.000
_cell.length_c   1.000
_cell.angle_alpha   90.00
_cell.angle_beta   90.00
_cell.angle_gamma   90.00
#
_symmetry.space_group_name_H-M   'P 1'
#
loop_
_entity.id
_entity.type
_entity.pdbx_description
1 polymer ?
#
loop_
_entity_poly.entity_id
_entity_poly.type
_entity_poly.pdbx_seq_one_letter_code
_entity_poly.pdbx_strand_id
1 'polypeptide(L)'
;MSPVFICAQGKLVDGKLFTIQEQLDCLESHGITFGLVSKREATRFLTDHTYFFKLKSYENNYNRIPATQSDSYRYENLDFAYLQELSLLDTVLKHHVASLCLDIEYGMKIKLNKLLIDNENRNLGDQCISHYFFGRNLSAIVNKHQNPYTDDLVAACNGNYKVWHLWELLDFNAQIGLHHAYYEVTKQKDTMNNWLFITHKLRNAVVHGNCLLTNVSCPSESMRSRRKADWEVSKPALKMCGKKWQSSTHATALQKSLDYLVVNNYAAALLCHLKLVNSPEVIERTCERMNEFIERICLHKDDYFGDKDTVEPRNPAIHSVLNALCELSTGYATNAQEKAERLRQQDQAA
;
A
#
# COMPACT_ATOMS: atom_id res chain seq x y z
N MET A 1 -24.76 -7.66 7.77
CA MET A 1 -23.38 -7.88 7.27
C MET A 1 -22.43 -7.44 8.38
N SER A 2 -22.01 -8.40 9.20
CA SER A 2 -21.27 -8.13 10.44
C SER A 2 -19.86 -7.60 10.16
N PRO A 3 -19.32 -6.76 11.08
CA PRO A 3 -17.97 -6.24 10.96
C PRO A 3 -16.96 -7.38 11.03
N VAL A 4 -15.92 -7.25 10.21
CA VAL A 4 -14.71 -8.06 10.20
C VAL A 4 -14.01 -7.91 11.55
N PHE A 5 -14.42 -8.75 12.52
CA PHE A 5 -13.66 -8.97 13.74
C PHE A 5 -12.63 -10.06 13.46
N ILE A 6 -11.44 -9.60 13.08
CA ILE A 6 -10.21 -10.33 13.39
C ILE A 6 -10.18 -10.48 14.91
N CYS A 7 -9.94 -11.70 15.40
CA CYS A 7 -9.84 -12.12 16.82
C CYS A 7 -11.14 -12.63 17.49
N ALA A 8 -11.48 -13.88 17.21
CA ALA A 8 -12.12 -14.76 18.21
C ALA A 8 -11.62 -16.22 18.18
N GLN A 9 -10.60 -16.53 17.37
CA GLN A 9 -9.99 -17.87 17.29
C GLN A 9 -8.46 -17.85 17.31
N GLY A 10 -7.87 -16.83 17.93
CA GLY A 10 -6.67 -17.01 18.74
C GLY A 10 -7.10 -17.34 20.16
N LYS A 11 -7.99 -18.33 20.33
CA LYS A 11 -8.43 -18.72 21.67
C LYS A 11 -7.23 -19.33 22.37
N LEU A 12 -6.66 -18.56 23.28
CA LEU A 12 -5.92 -19.11 24.40
C LEU A 12 -6.84 -20.17 25.03
N VAL A 13 -6.48 -21.45 24.98
CA VAL A 13 -7.06 -22.42 25.90
C VAL A 13 -6.49 -22.05 27.26
N ASP A 14 -7.34 -21.60 28.19
CA ASP A 14 -6.97 -21.19 29.55
C ASP A 14 -5.89 -20.10 29.66
N GLY A 15 -5.90 -19.12 28.75
CA GLY A 15 -4.94 -17.99 28.83
C GLY A 15 -3.52 -18.30 28.35
N LYS A 16 -3.27 -19.49 27.76
CA LYS A 16 -1.94 -19.91 27.26
C LYS A 16 -1.78 -19.76 25.75
N LEU A 17 -0.62 -19.27 25.32
CA LEU A 17 -0.20 -19.20 23.92
C LEU A 17 -0.06 -20.61 23.35
N PHE A 18 -0.51 -20.82 22.11
CA PHE A 18 -0.33 -22.08 21.40
C PHE A 18 1.14 -22.35 21.10
N THR A 19 1.60 -23.52 21.47
CA THR A 19 2.83 -24.15 20.95
C THR A 19 2.75 -24.30 19.43
N ILE A 20 3.90 -24.48 18.77
CA ILE A 20 3.92 -24.68 17.30
C ILE A 20 3.10 -25.92 16.90
N GLN A 21 3.12 -27.00 17.69
CA GLN A 21 2.32 -28.18 17.42
C GLN A 21 0.82 -27.88 17.50
N GLU A 22 0.36 -27.19 18.56
CA GLU A 22 -1.04 -26.78 18.70
C GLU A 22 -1.49 -25.84 17.57
N GLN A 23 -0.59 -24.98 17.07
CA GLN A 23 -0.86 -24.15 15.90
C GLN A 23 -1.09 -25.00 14.64
N LEU A 24 -0.24 -26.00 14.39
CA LEU A 24 -0.39 -26.91 13.24
C LEU A 24 -1.68 -27.75 13.36
N ASP A 25 -1.94 -28.31 14.54
CA ASP A 25 -3.14 -29.11 14.81
C ASP A 25 -4.41 -28.25 14.62
N CYS A 26 -4.36 -26.98 15.00
CA CYS A 26 -5.43 -26.02 14.76
C CYS A 26 -5.67 -25.80 13.26
N LEU A 27 -4.62 -25.65 12.44
CA LEU A 27 -4.77 -25.50 10.98
C LEU A 27 -5.39 -26.77 10.36
N GLU A 28 -4.93 -27.95 10.76
CA GLU A 28 -5.49 -29.23 10.28
C GLU A 28 -6.96 -29.39 10.65
N SER A 29 -7.33 -29.02 11.89
CA SER A 29 -8.72 -29.09 12.35
C SER A 29 -9.66 -28.21 11.50
N HIS A 30 -9.16 -27.11 10.95
CA HIS A 30 -9.88 -26.24 10.02
C HIS A 30 -9.81 -26.72 8.56
N GLY A 31 -9.26 -27.90 8.28
CA GLY A 31 -9.18 -28.46 6.93
C GLY A 31 -8.03 -27.96 6.06
N ILE A 32 -7.03 -27.30 6.66
CA ILE A 32 -5.83 -26.86 5.91
C ILE A 32 -4.90 -28.06 5.71
N THR A 33 -4.46 -28.27 4.47
CA THR A 33 -3.58 -29.38 4.07
C THR A 33 -2.10 -28.99 4.09
N PHE A 34 -1.23 -30.00 4.15
CA PHE A 34 0.23 -29.88 4.12
C PHE A 34 0.81 -30.69 2.94
N GLY A 35 0.18 -30.58 1.78
CA GLY A 35 0.50 -31.37 0.58
C GLY A 35 1.67 -30.81 -0.21
N LEU A 36 1.79 -29.47 -0.29
CA LEU A 36 2.87 -28.80 -1.01
C LEU A 36 4.05 -28.43 -0.11
N VAL A 37 3.78 -28.19 1.17
CA VAL A 37 4.78 -27.85 2.20
C VAL A 37 4.63 -28.83 3.35
N SER A 38 5.72 -29.51 3.70
CA SER A 38 5.69 -30.51 4.77
C SER A 38 5.45 -29.86 6.15
N LYS A 39 4.90 -30.61 7.10
CA LYS A 39 4.75 -30.13 8.49
C LYS A 39 6.06 -29.63 9.10
N ARG A 40 7.19 -30.25 8.74
CA ARG A 40 8.52 -29.83 9.21
C ARG A 40 8.89 -28.45 8.67
N GLU A 41 8.61 -28.19 7.39
CA GLU A 41 8.84 -26.87 6.79
C GLU A 41 7.87 -25.82 7.34
N ALA A 42 6.59 -26.19 7.52
CA ALA A 42 5.59 -25.32 8.14
C ALA A 42 5.97 -24.95 9.59
N THR A 43 6.50 -25.90 10.36
CA THR A 43 7.04 -25.69 11.72
C THR A 43 8.13 -24.62 11.69
N ARG A 44 9.12 -24.75 10.78
CA ARG A 44 10.19 -23.76 10.62
C ARG A 44 9.63 -22.40 10.22
N PHE A 45 8.66 -22.36 9.31
CA PHE A 45 8.04 -21.11 8.89
C PHE A 45 7.34 -20.35 10.03
N LEU A 46 6.55 -21.07 10.84
CA LEU A 46 5.88 -20.50 12.02
C LEU A 46 6.83 -20.16 13.17
N THR A 47 8.05 -20.70 13.16
CA THR A 47 9.07 -20.41 14.18
C THR A 47 9.90 -19.18 13.80
N ASP A 48 10.36 -19.11 12.54
CA ASP A 48 11.43 -18.18 12.15
C ASP A 48 10.97 -17.04 11.22
N HIS A 49 9.85 -17.22 10.51
CA HIS A 49 9.50 -16.35 9.38
C HIS A 49 8.18 -15.60 9.54
N THR A 50 7.28 -16.07 10.41
CA THR A 50 5.99 -15.43 10.66
C THR A 50 5.49 -15.77 12.06
N TYR A 51 4.34 -15.23 12.43
CA TYR A 51 3.61 -15.61 13.63
C TYR A 51 2.18 -16.04 13.26
N PHE A 52 1.62 -16.95 14.05
CA PHE A 52 0.36 -17.64 13.75
C PHE A 52 -0.79 -16.70 13.38
N PHE A 53 -0.96 -15.61 14.13
CA PHE A 53 -2.03 -14.64 13.91
C PHE A 53 -1.93 -13.95 12.53
N LYS A 54 -0.70 -13.64 12.08
CA LYS A 54 -0.48 -13.09 10.73
C LYS A 54 -0.85 -14.11 9.67
N LEU A 55 -0.38 -15.35 9.79
CA LEU A 55 -0.66 -16.42 8.83
C LEU A 55 -2.18 -16.65 8.69
N LYS A 56 -2.89 -16.80 9.82
CA LYS A 56 -4.35 -17.01 9.82
C LYS A 56 -5.13 -15.87 9.17
N SER A 57 -4.59 -14.66 9.16
CA SER A 57 -5.28 -13.53 8.50
C SER A 57 -5.51 -13.78 7.01
N TYR A 58 -4.62 -14.53 6.34
CA TYR A 58 -4.73 -14.82 4.90
C TYR A 58 -5.81 -15.85 4.57
N GLU A 59 -6.30 -16.61 5.58
CA GLU A 59 -7.43 -17.53 5.43
C GLU A 59 -8.73 -16.79 5.06
N ASN A 60 -8.80 -15.48 5.29
CA ASN A 60 -9.95 -14.64 4.92
C ASN A 60 -10.15 -14.53 3.39
N ASN A 61 -9.16 -14.93 2.59
CA ASN A 61 -9.30 -15.01 1.13
C ASN A 61 -9.98 -16.30 0.65
N TYR A 62 -10.29 -17.23 1.55
CA TYR A 62 -10.83 -18.55 1.21
C TYR A 62 -12.23 -18.74 1.80
N ASN A 63 -13.05 -19.52 1.09
CA ASN A 63 -14.41 -19.81 1.50
C ASN A 63 -14.43 -20.79 2.68
N ARG A 64 -15.29 -20.48 3.66
CA ARG A 64 -15.55 -21.34 4.82
C ARG A 64 -16.79 -22.18 4.56
N ILE A 65 -16.69 -23.47 4.78
CA ILE A 65 -17.82 -24.40 4.82
C ILE A 65 -18.27 -24.53 6.28
N PRO A 66 -19.49 -24.06 6.64
CA PRO A 66 -20.03 -24.24 7.98
C PRO A 66 -20.24 -25.72 8.27
N ALA A 67 -19.91 -26.16 9.48
CA ALA A 67 -20.33 -27.48 9.95
C ALA A 67 -21.85 -27.46 10.19
N THR A 68 -22.57 -28.47 9.70
CA THR A 68 -24.04 -28.56 9.76
C THR A 68 -24.62 -28.60 11.18
N GLN A 69 -23.79 -28.84 12.22
CA GLN A 69 -24.24 -29.05 13.60
C GLN A 69 -23.37 -28.37 14.67
N SER A 70 -22.48 -27.42 14.31
CA SER A 70 -21.67 -26.69 15.29
C SER A 70 -21.25 -25.31 14.77
N ASP A 71 -20.81 -24.41 15.67
CA ASP A 71 -20.16 -23.13 15.30
C ASP A 71 -18.73 -23.31 14.71
N SER A 72 -18.37 -24.52 14.27
CA SER A 72 -17.10 -24.79 13.59
C SER A 72 -17.23 -24.64 12.07
N TYR A 73 -16.12 -24.32 11.42
CA TYR A 73 -16.02 -24.24 9.97
C TYR A 73 -14.76 -24.95 9.50
N ARG A 74 -14.76 -25.38 8.24
CA ARG A 74 -13.57 -25.91 7.56
C ARG A 74 -13.37 -25.20 6.24
N TYR A 75 -12.13 -25.16 5.79
CA TYR A 75 -11.76 -24.72 4.46
C TYR A 75 -11.77 -25.91 3.50
N GLU A 76 -12.15 -25.65 2.26
CA GLU A 76 -12.03 -26.59 1.16
C GLU A 76 -10.87 -26.16 0.26
N ASN A 77 -10.03 -27.12 -0.14
CA ASN A 77 -8.91 -26.90 -1.06
C ASN A 77 -7.90 -25.81 -0.64
N LEU A 78 -7.69 -25.64 0.67
CA LEU A 78 -6.70 -24.71 1.22
C LEU A 78 -5.46 -25.45 1.71
N ASP A 79 -4.32 -25.24 1.06
CA ASP A 79 -3.02 -25.75 1.50
C ASP A 79 -2.23 -24.69 2.27
N PHE A 80 -1.43 -25.11 3.24
CA PHE A 80 -0.52 -24.25 4.00
C PHE A 80 0.40 -23.43 3.09
N ALA A 81 0.86 -24.02 1.97
CA ALA A 81 1.72 -23.35 1.01
C ALA A 81 1.11 -22.06 0.44
N TYR A 82 -0.22 -22.01 0.27
CA TYR A 82 -0.88 -20.82 -0.25
C TYR A 82 -0.90 -19.68 0.77
N LEU A 83 -1.11 -19.99 2.05
CA LEU A 83 -1.05 -19.02 3.14
C LEU A 83 0.38 -18.52 3.35
N GLN A 84 1.35 -19.43 3.29
CA GLN A 84 2.77 -19.10 3.33
C GLN A 84 3.13 -18.15 2.19
N GLU A 85 2.72 -18.47 0.97
CA GLU A 85 3.02 -17.67 -0.22
C GLU A 85 2.41 -16.27 -0.14
N LEU A 86 1.14 -16.14 0.27
CA LEU A 86 0.55 -14.82 0.54
C LEU A 86 1.31 -14.04 1.60
N SER A 87 1.81 -14.70 2.65
CA SER A 87 2.61 -14.04 3.70
C SER A 87 3.94 -13.49 3.18
N LEU A 88 4.60 -14.23 2.29
CA LEU A 88 5.83 -13.81 1.63
C LEU A 88 5.57 -12.66 0.66
N LEU A 89 4.58 -12.79 -0.22
CA LEU A 89 4.20 -11.76 -1.19
C LEU A 89 3.76 -10.46 -0.50
N ASP A 90 2.98 -10.55 0.59
CA ASP A 90 2.58 -9.39 1.40
C ASP A 90 3.80 -8.67 1.97
N THR A 91 4.82 -9.41 2.39
CA THR A 91 6.06 -8.85 2.92
C THR A 91 6.86 -8.14 1.82
N VAL A 92 7.00 -8.74 0.64
CA VAL A 92 7.68 -8.10 -0.50
C VAL A 92 6.94 -6.85 -0.98
N LEU A 93 5.61 -6.93 -1.13
CA LEU A 93 4.76 -5.79 -1.49
C LEU A 93 4.92 -4.64 -0.50
N LYS A 94 4.94 -4.93 0.81
CA LYS A 94 5.13 -3.90 1.85
C LYS A 94 6.49 -3.21 1.76
N HIS A 95 7.57 -3.95 1.57
CA HIS A 95 8.89 -3.33 1.40
C HIS A 95 8.95 -2.45 0.15
N HIS A 96 8.36 -2.92 -0.95
CA HIS A 96 8.28 -2.15 -2.19
C HIS A 96 7.47 -0.85 -2.00
N VAL A 97 6.26 -0.95 -1.44
CA VAL A 97 5.39 0.20 -1.17
C VAL A 97 6.02 1.17 -0.16
N ALA A 98 6.71 0.67 0.87
CA ALA A 98 7.42 1.53 1.82
C ALA A 98 8.47 2.39 1.11
N SER A 99 9.26 1.80 0.20
CA SER A 99 10.21 2.56 -0.61
C SER A 99 9.52 3.64 -1.43
N LEU A 100 8.45 3.29 -2.16
CA LEU A 100 7.69 4.25 -2.95
C LEU A 100 7.20 5.43 -2.10
N CYS A 101 6.70 5.14 -0.89
CA CYS A 101 6.17 6.17 0.01
C CYS A 101 7.27 7.12 0.50
N LEU A 102 8.47 6.62 0.79
CA LEU A 102 9.61 7.47 1.16
C LEU A 102 9.98 8.42 0.02
N ASP A 103 10.05 7.92 -1.22
CA ASP A 103 10.35 8.72 -2.40
C ASP A 103 9.25 9.77 -2.68
N ILE A 104 7.99 9.40 -2.47
CA ILE A 104 6.82 10.30 -2.60
C ILE A 104 6.85 11.40 -1.54
N GLU A 105 7.10 11.06 -0.27
CA GLU A 105 7.23 12.02 0.84
C GLU A 105 8.30 13.06 0.51
N TYR A 106 9.49 12.60 0.10
CA TYR A 106 10.59 13.47 -0.27
C TYR A 106 10.29 14.30 -1.53
N GLY A 107 9.76 13.70 -2.58
CA GLY A 107 9.38 14.40 -3.82
C GLY A 107 8.31 15.46 -3.59
N MET A 108 7.36 15.23 -2.68
CA MET A 108 6.37 16.21 -2.28
C MET A 108 7.02 17.43 -1.61
N LYS A 109 7.99 17.22 -0.70
CA LYS A 109 8.77 18.31 -0.07
C LYS A 109 9.50 19.13 -1.12
N ILE A 110 10.22 18.49 -2.04
CA ILE A 110 10.93 19.18 -3.13
C ILE A 110 9.96 20.01 -3.99
N LYS A 111 8.84 19.42 -4.39
CA LYS A 111 7.85 20.10 -5.21
C LYS A 111 7.29 21.34 -4.49
N LEU A 112 6.92 21.22 -3.22
CA LEU A 112 6.42 22.34 -2.44
C LEU A 112 7.51 23.41 -2.27
N ASN A 113 8.77 23.02 -2.03
CA ASN A 113 9.89 23.95 -1.96
C ASN A 113 10.03 24.77 -3.24
N LYS A 114 10.04 24.09 -4.40
CA LYS A 114 10.13 24.75 -5.71
C LYS A 114 8.97 25.72 -5.91
N LEU A 115 7.74 25.31 -5.60
CA LEU A 115 6.55 26.16 -5.70
C LEU A 115 6.64 27.40 -4.82
N LEU A 116 7.22 27.30 -3.62
CA LEU A 116 7.43 28.44 -2.72
C LEU A 116 8.54 29.37 -3.21
N ILE A 117 9.64 28.83 -3.75
CA ILE A 117 10.77 29.61 -4.26
C ILE A 117 10.40 30.38 -5.53
N ASP A 118 9.70 29.72 -6.45
CA ASP A 118 9.29 30.28 -7.75
C ASP A 118 8.14 31.30 -7.62
N ASN A 119 7.56 31.46 -6.42
CA ASN A 119 6.49 32.42 -6.16
C ASN A 119 7.03 33.80 -5.77
N GLU A 120 6.42 34.86 -6.30
CA GLU A 120 6.78 36.25 -5.98
C GLU A 120 6.45 36.62 -4.52
N ASN A 121 5.41 36.00 -3.93
CA ASN A 121 5.02 36.24 -2.54
C ASN A 121 5.96 35.51 -1.56
N ARG A 122 6.96 36.25 -1.05
CA ARG A 122 7.94 35.73 -0.07
C ARG A 122 7.33 35.25 1.26
N ASN A 123 6.13 35.70 1.61
CA ASN A 123 5.45 35.31 2.85
C ASN A 123 4.52 34.09 2.66
N LEU A 124 4.49 33.49 1.45
CA LEU A 124 3.55 32.43 1.14
C LEU A 124 3.71 31.21 2.06
N GLY A 125 4.94 30.87 2.46
CA GLY A 125 5.18 29.79 3.41
C GLY A 125 4.48 30.03 4.76
N ASP A 126 4.62 31.23 5.31
CA ASP A 126 3.98 31.60 6.58
C ASP A 126 2.45 31.68 6.45
N GLN A 127 1.94 32.09 5.29
CA GLN A 127 0.50 32.05 4.98
C GLN A 127 -0.02 30.61 4.94
N CYS A 128 0.71 29.67 4.34
CA CYS A 128 0.33 28.26 4.30
C CYS A 128 0.28 27.66 5.72
N ILE A 129 1.28 27.97 6.55
CA ILE A 129 1.32 27.53 7.96
C ILE A 129 0.11 28.10 8.71
N SER A 130 -0.12 29.41 8.59
CA SER A 130 -1.22 30.09 9.28
C SER A 130 -2.59 29.57 8.85
N HIS A 131 -2.77 29.32 7.56
CA HIS A 131 -4.00 28.76 7.00
C HIS A 131 -4.24 27.34 7.48
N TYR A 132 -3.25 26.45 7.34
CA TYR A 132 -3.40 25.06 7.75
C TYR A 132 -3.61 24.94 9.26
N PHE A 133 -2.78 25.60 10.07
CA PHE A 133 -2.82 25.49 11.53
C PHE A 133 -3.72 26.52 12.23
N PHE A 134 -4.62 27.18 11.50
CA PHE A 134 -5.53 28.15 12.09
C PHE A 134 -6.28 27.57 13.30
N GLY A 135 -6.22 28.27 14.44
CA GLY A 135 -6.85 27.84 15.70
C GLY A 135 -6.20 26.63 16.39
N ARG A 136 -5.05 26.13 15.90
CA ARG A 136 -4.33 24.99 16.48
C ARG A 136 -2.99 25.44 17.08
N ASN A 137 -2.58 24.81 18.18
CA ASN A 137 -1.29 25.07 18.80
C ASN A 137 -0.18 24.27 18.09
N LEU A 138 0.54 24.91 17.18
CA LEU A 138 1.59 24.28 16.36
C LEU A 138 2.73 23.71 17.22
N SER A 139 3.18 24.43 18.25
CA SER A 139 4.22 23.93 19.15
C SER A 139 3.79 22.66 19.89
N ALA A 140 2.54 22.59 20.33
CA ALA A 140 2.00 21.37 20.94
C ALA A 140 1.89 20.21 19.94
N ILE A 141 1.64 20.48 18.66
CA ILE A 141 1.64 19.45 17.61
C ILE A 141 3.06 18.94 17.38
N VAL A 142 4.03 19.82 17.16
CA VAL A 142 5.44 19.45 16.99
C VAL A 142 5.95 18.63 18.19
N ASN A 143 5.62 19.06 19.41
CA ASN A 143 6.04 18.35 20.62
C ASN A 143 5.42 16.95 20.78
N LYS A 144 4.30 16.64 20.12
CA LYS A 144 3.75 15.27 20.08
C LYS A 144 4.56 14.33 19.16
N HIS A 145 5.36 14.90 18.27
CA HIS A 145 6.22 14.18 17.33
C HIS A 145 7.69 14.25 17.74
N GLN A 146 7.99 14.43 19.04
CA GLN A 146 9.36 14.45 19.55
C GLN A 146 10.14 13.21 19.10
N ASN A 147 11.34 13.47 18.61
CA ASN A 147 12.23 12.47 18.05
C ASN A 147 13.67 12.89 18.37
N PRO A 148 14.49 12.00 18.97
CA PRO A 148 15.89 12.31 19.27
C PRO A 148 16.70 12.83 18.08
N TYR A 149 16.32 12.49 16.84
CA TYR A 149 16.98 12.97 15.63
C TYR A 149 16.62 14.42 15.24
N THR A 150 15.62 15.04 15.89
CA THR A 150 15.14 16.40 15.55
C THR A 150 15.13 17.36 16.74
N ASP A 151 15.62 16.96 17.91
CA ASP A 151 15.61 17.79 19.13
C ASP A 151 16.35 19.12 18.94
N ASP A 152 17.54 19.09 18.32
CA ASP A 152 18.31 20.31 18.03
C ASP A 152 17.56 21.25 17.10
N LEU A 153 16.82 20.71 16.11
CA LEU A 153 16.01 21.50 15.19
C LEU A 153 14.83 22.15 15.91
N VAL A 154 14.14 21.41 16.79
CA VAL A 154 13.04 21.95 17.60
C VAL A 154 13.55 23.07 18.50
N ALA A 155 14.67 22.84 19.19
CA ALA A 155 15.29 23.83 20.07
C ALA A 155 15.68 25.11 19.29
N ALA A 156 16.32 24.95 18.13
CA ALA A 156 16.72 26.07 17.27
C ALA A 156 15.53 26.89 16.75
N CYS A 157 14.39 26.23 16.47
CA CYS A 157 13.19 26.92 16.00
C CYS A 157 12.55 27.82 17.08
N ASN A 158 12.68 27.47 18.37
CA ASN A 158 12.09 28.19 19.51
C ASN A 158 10.62 28.62 19.28
N GLY A 159 9.80 27.73 18.70
CA GLY A 159 8.39 27.98 18.39
C GLY A 159 8.12 28.78 17.10
N ASN A 160 9.14 29.35 16.45
CA ASN A 160 9.03 30.05 15.18
C ASN A 160 9.32 29.11 14.00
N TYR A 161 8.33 28.28 13.67
CA TYR A 161 8.49 27.28 12.61
C TYR A 161 8.31 27.86 11.21
N LYS A 162 9.17 27.44 10.28
CA LYS A 162 9.05 27.68 8.84
C LYS A 162 8.71 26.37 8.14
N VAL A 163 8.22 26.47 6.90
CA VAL A 163 7.68 25.30 6.18
C VAL A 163 8.72 24.17 6.07
N TRP A 164 9.98 24.51 5.79
CA TRP A 164 11.06 23.52 5.72
C TRP A 164 11.43 22.88 7.07
N HIS A 165 11.27 23.60 8.19
CA HIS A 165 11.40 22.98 9.52
C HIS A 165 10.29 21.94 9.71
N LEU A 166 9.06 22.29 9.33
CA LEU A 166 7.90 21.41 9.49
C LEU A 166 7.95 20.15 8.62
N TRP A 167 8.70 20.14 7.53
CA TRP A 167 8.93 18.93 6.74
C TRP A 167 9.69 17.84 7.51
N GLU A 168 10.56 18.24 8.43
CA GLU A 168 11.33 17.30 9.25
C GLU A 168 10.67 17.00 10.60
N LEU A 169 9.75 17.87 11.04
CA LEU A 169 9.14 17.80 12.36
C LEU A 169 7.73 17.19 12.37
N LEU A 170 7.07 17.08 11.22
CA LEU A 170 5.69 16.62 11.14
C LEU A 170 5.57 15.29 10.40
N ASP A 171 4.50 14.56 10.72
CA ASP A 171 4.14 13.35 9.99
C ASP A 171 3.68 13.64 8.55
N PHE A 172 3.60 12.58 7.75
CA PHE A 172 3.24 12.69 6.34
C PHE A 172 1.85 13.32 6.13
N ASN A 173 0.88 13.07 7.02
CA ASN A 173 -0.46 13.64 6.90
C ASN A 173 -0.45 15.18 7.02
N ALA A 174 0.28 15.69 8.00
CA ALA A 174 0.42 17.12 8.20
C ALA A 174 1.22 17.78 7.07
N GLN A 175 2.21 17.08 6.50
CA GLN A 175 2.91 17.55 5.30
C GLN A 175 1.99 17.61 4.07
N ILE A 176 1.11 16.63 3.85
CA ILE A 176 0.07 16.69 2.81
C ILE A 176 -0.86 17.89 3.05
N GLY A 177 -1.22 18.14 4.30
CA GLY A 177 -2.02 19.30 4.68
C GLY A 177 -1.36 20.63 4.33
N LEU A 178 -0.06 20.77 4.57
CA LEU A 178 0.72 21.95 4.15
C LEU A 178 0.81 22.06 2.62
N HIS A 179 1.02 20.96 1.91
CA HIS A 179 0.97 20.94 0.45
C HIS A 179 -0.39 21.41 -0.07
N HIS A 180 -1.48 20.95 0.53
CA HIS A 180 -2.83 21.36 0.14
C HIS A 180 -3.10 22.84 0.44
N ALA A 181 -2.64 23.34 1.59
CA ALA A 181 -2.79 24.74 1.98
C ALA A 181 -2.16 25.71 0.96
N TYR A 182 -1.04 25.33 0.33
CA TYR A 182 -0.47 26.11 -0.77
C TYR A 182 -1.47 26.33 -1.91
N TYR A 183 -2.17 25.27 -2.34
CA TYR A 183 -3.15 25.36 -3.41
C TYR A 183 -4.38 26.18 -3.01
N GLU A 184 -4.82 26.08 -1.76
CA GLU A 184 -5.94 26.88 -1.25
C GLU A 184 -5.60 28.38 -1.17
N VAL A 185 -4.44 28.73 -0.62
CA VAL A 185 -3.98 30.12 -0.48
C VAL A 185 -3.75 30.76 -1.86
N THR A 186 -3.16 30.02 -2.79
CA THR A 186 -2.91 30.50 -4.17
C THR A 186 -4.12 30.39 -5.09
N LYS A 187 -5.24 29.81 -4.61
CA LYS A 187 -6.47 29.54 -5.38
C LYS A 187 -6.22 28.69 -6.64
N GLN A 188 -5.25 27.79 -6.56
CA GLN A 188 -4.92 26.84 -7.63
C GLN A 188 -5.58 25.48 -7.38
N LYS A 189 -5.79 24.71 -8.44
CA LYS A 189 -6.36 23.36 -8.32
C LYS A 189 -5.28 22.36 -7.88
N ASP A 190 -5.47 21.76 -6.71
CA ASP A 190 -4.70 20.58 -6.30
C ASP A 190 -5.22 19.33 -7.03
N THR A 191 -4.40 18.78 -7.92
CA THR A 191 -4.73 17.57 -8.69
C THR A 191 -4.20 16.29 -8.05
N MET A 192 -3.54 16.38 -6.90
CA MET A 192 -2.87 15.26 -6.22
C MET A 192 -3.46 14.94 -4.86
N ASN A 193 -4.29 15.83 -4.29
CA ASN A 193 -4.80 15.68 -2.93
C ASN A 193 -5.39 14.29 -2.65
N ASN A 194 -6.25 13.79 -3.55
CA ASN A 194 -6.84 12.45 -3.40
C ASN A 194 -5.79 11.33 -3.47
N TRP A 195 -4.86 11.39 -4.42
CA TRP A 195 -3.80 10.39 -4.55
C TRP A 195 -2.86 10.37 -3.34
N LEU A 196 -2.47 11.56 -2.84
CA LEU A 196 -1.63 11.72 -1.65
C LEU A 196 -2.34 11.19 -0.41
N PHE A 197 -3.63 11.49 -0.24
CA PHE A 197 -4.42 10.99 0.89
C PHE A 197 -4.52 9.46 0.90
N ILE A 198 -4.76 8.85 -0.27
CA ILE A 198 -4.77 7.39 -0.43
C ILE A 198 -3.38 6.82 -0.14
N THR A 199 -2.33 7.43 -0.67
CA THR A 199 -0.93 7.02 -0.46
C THR A 199 -0.55 7.09 1.02
N HIS A 200 -0.95 8.13 1.74
CA HIS A 200 -0.74 8.25 3.19
C HIS A 200 -1.39 7.11 3.98
N LYS A 201 -2.63 6.73 3.65
CA LYS A 201 -3.29 5.59 4.29
C LYS A 201 -2.54 4.29 4.02
N LEU A 202 -2.08 4.08 2.79
CA LEU A 202 -1.29 2.92 2.41
C LEU A 202 0.05 2.90 3.17
N ARG A 203 0.77 4.03 3.20
CA ARG A 203 2.02 4.21 3.94
C ARG A 203 1.86 3.84 5.42
N ASN A 204 0.83 4.35 6.09
CA ASN A 204 0.58 4.02 7.49
C ASN A 204 0.28 2.54 7.68
N ALA A 205 -0.51 1.93 6.78
CA ALA A 205 -0.77 0.49 6.85
C ALA A 205 0.53 -0.32 6.77
N VAL A 206 1.44 0.04 5.85
CA VAL A 206 2.73 -0.63 5.70
C VAL A 206 3.64 -0.42 6.91
N VAL A 207 3.80 0.82 7.38
CA VAL A 207 4.67 1.17 8.51
C VAL A 207 4.20 0.54 9.82
N HIS A 208 2.88 0.40 10.03
CA HIS A 208 2.33 -0.31 11.18
C HIS A 208 2.31 -1.83 11.04
N GLY A 209 2.81 -2.38 9.92
CA GLY A 209 2.91 -3.82 9.69
C GLY A 209 1.60 -4.50 9.30
N ASN A 210 0.55 -3.75 8.96
CA ASN A 210 -0.74 -4.30 8.52
C ASN A 210 -0.55 -5.17 7.27
N CYS A 211 -1.33 -6.24 7.17
CA CYS A 211 -1.29 -7.14 6.02
C CYS A 211 -2.22 -6.62 4.92
N LEU A 212 -1.63 -6.28 3.77
CA LEU A 212 -2.32 -5.72 2.61
C LEU A 212 -3.10 -6.80 1.84
N LEU A 213 -2.64 -8.06 1.89
CA LEU A 213 -3.23 -9.21 1.20
C LEU A 213 -4.16 -10.06 2.09
N THR A 214 -4.52 -9.59 3.28
CA THR A 214 -5.46 -10.31 4.17
C THR A 214 -6.84 -10.50 3.53
N ASN A 215 -7.31 -9.55 2.75
CA ASN A 215 -8.55 -9.67 1.98
C ASN A 215 -8.38 -8.93 0.64
N VAL A 216 -7.98 -9.67 -0.39
CA VAL A 216 -7.72 -9.14 -1.73
C VAL A 216 -8.97 -8.58 -2.40
N SER A 217 -10.15 -9.08 -2.01
CA SER A 217 -11.46 -8.64 -2.50
C SER A 217 -12.03 -7.45 -1.73
N CYS A 218 -11.28 -6.89 -0.77
CA CYS A 218 -11.71 -5.71 -0.02
C CYS A 218 -11.97 -4.56 -0.99
N PRO A 219 -13.18 -3.96 -1.04
CA PRO A 219 -13.47 -2.87 -1.96
C PRO A 219 -12.71 -1.60 -1.54
N SER A 220 -12.30 -0.81 -2.53
CA SER A 220 -11.76 0.53 -2.34
C SER A 220 -12.74 1.42 -1.56
N GLU A 221 -12.24 2.49 -0.94
CA GLU A 221 -13.08 3.41 -0.15
C GLU A 221 -14.23 3.99 -0.98
N SER A 222 -13.94 4.39 -2.22
CA SER A 222 -14.94 4.90 -3.16
C SER A 222 -16.03 3.86 -3.47
N MET A 223 -15.65 2.59 -3.66
CA MET A 223 -16.61 1.51 -3.88
C MET A 223 -17.42 1.18 -2.63
N ARG A 224 -16.80 1.20 -1.45
CA ARG A 224 -17.47 0.92 -0.17
C ARG A 224 -18.49 2.00 0.20
N SER A 225 -18.10 3.26 0.07
CA SER A 225 -18.89 4.41 0.52
C SER A 225 -19.90 4.93 -0.52
N ARG A 226 -19.51 4.95 -1.81
CA ARG A 226 -20.31 5.55 -2.90
C ARG A 226 -20.84 4.55 -3.91
N ARG A 227 -20.43 3.28 -3.82
CA ARG A 227 -20.73 2.23 -4.82
C ARG A 227 -20.31 2.62 -6.25
N LYS A 228 -19.21 3.36 -6.37
CA LYS A 228 -18.67 3.86 -7.64
C LYS A 228 -17.15 3.75 -7.65
N ALA A 229 -16.61 3.49 -8.84
CA ALA A 229 -15.17 3.47 -9.07
C ALA A 229 -14.53 4.82 -8.72
N ASP A 230 -13.30 4.78 -8.22
CA ASP A 230 -12.49 5.97 -8.02
C ASP A 230 -11.94 6.44 -9.37
N TRP A 231 -12.73 7.21 -10.10
CA TRP A 231 -12.35 7.72 -11.42
C TRP A 231 -11.10 8.62 -11.41
N GLU A 232 -10.75 9.21 -10.26
CA GLU A 232 -9.55 10.04 -10.12
C GLU A 232 -8.28 9.19 -10.07
N VAL A 233 -8.36 7.93 -9.60
CA VAL A 233 -7.25 6.98 -9.60
C VAL A 233 -7.32 6.06 -10.81
N SER A 234 -8.48 5.45 -11.06
CA SER A 234 -8.64 4.37 -12.05
C SER A 234 -8.41 4.84 -13.48
N LYS A 235 -8.85 6.05 -13.87
CA LYS A 235 -8.64 6.54 -15.25
C LYS A 235 -7.16 6.83 -15.52
N PRO A 236 -6.43 7.59 -14.68
CA PRO A 236 -4.99 7.77 -14.86
C PRO A 236 -4.19 6.46 -14.77
N ALA A 237 -4.57 5.54 -13.89
CA ALA A 237 -3.91 4.22 -13.79
C ALA A 237 -4.08 3.39 -15.06
N LEU A 238 -5.29 3.33 -15.62
CA LEU A 238 -5.51 2.67 -16.92
C LEU A 238 -4.70 3.34 -18.02
N LYS A 239 -4.67 4.68 -18.06
CA LYS A 239 -3.87 5.43 -19.05
C LYS A 239 -2.38 5.12 -18.93
N MET A 240 -1.85 5.03 -17.70
CA MET A 240 -0.46 4.64 -17.43
C MET A 240 -0.16 3.24 -18.00
N CYS A 241 -1.11 2.31 -17.95
CA CYS A 241 -0.98 0.98 -18.56
C CYS A 241 -1.36 0.93 -20.06
N GLY A 242 -1.50 2.08 -20.75
CA GLY A 242 -1.88 2.11 -22.17
C GLY A 242 -3.34 1.72 -22.47
N LYS A 243 -4.20 1.69 -21.45
CA LYS A 243 -5.61 1.26 -21.54
C LYS A 243 -6.56 2.45 -21.44
N LYS A 244 -7.72 2.32 -22.10
CA LYS A 244 -8.83 3.29 -22.02
C LYS A 244 -9.93 2.75 -21.12
N TRP A 245 -10.60 3.68 -20.43
CA TRP A 245 -11.80 3.36 -19.67
C TRP A 245 -12.89 2.76 -20.58
N GLN A 246 -13.46 1.64 -20.17
CA GLN A 246 -14.53 0.96 -20.89
C GLN A 246 -15.85 1.00 -20.09
N SER A 247 -16.98 0.76 -20.77
CA SER A 247 -18.25 0.54 -20.08
C SER A 247 -18.18 -0.69 -19.17
N SER A 248 -19.11 -0.79 -18.20
CA SER A 248 -19.13 -1.89 -17.23
C SER A 248 -19.13 -3.28 -17.88
N THR A 249 -19.86 -3.45 -18.99
CA THR A 249 -19.96 -4.71 -19.74
C THR A 249 -18.64 -5.13 -20.40
N HIS A 250 -17.81 -4.17 -20.78
CA HIS A 250 -16.52 -4.39 -21.45
C HIS A 250 -15.31 -4.02 -20.58
N ALA A 251 -15.53 -3.87 -19.27
CA ALA A 251 -14.47 -3.52 -18.33
C ALA A 251 -13.37 -4.59 -18.37
N THR A 252 -12.14 -4.14 -18.59
CA THR A 252 -10.96 -5.01 -18.57
C THR A 252 -10.72 -5.60 -17.18
N ALA A 253 -9.92 -6.67 -17.09
CA ALA A 253 -9.56 -7.28 -15.81
C ALA A 253 -8.88 -6.27 -14.86
N LEU A 254 -7.98 -5.42 -15.38
CA LEU A 254 -7.37 -4.34 -14.58
C LEU A 254 -8.42 -3.32 -14.13
N GLN A 255 -9.35 -2.89 -15.00
CA GLN A 255 -10.40 -1.94 -14.63
C GLN A 255 -11.27 -2.46 -13.47
N LYS A 256 -11.63 -3.75 -13.50
CA LYS A 256 -12.37 -4.39 -12.40
C LYS A 256 -11.50 -4.49 -11.14
N SER A 257 -10.22 -4.82 -11.30
CA SER A 257 -9.30 -4.98 -10.17
C SER A 257 -9.00 -3.67 -9.45
N LEU A 258 -9.06 -2.53 -10.14
CA LEU A 258 -8.91 -1.20 -9.55
C LEU A 258 -10.03 -0.82 -8.56
N ASP A 259 -11.12 -1.59 -8.51
CA ASP A 259 -12.15 -1.46 -7.48
C ASP A 259 -11.73 -2.11 -6.15
N TYR A 260 -10.69 -2.95 -6.14
CA TYR A 260 -10.11 -3.52 -4.92
C TYR A 260 -9.16 -2.53 -4.23
N LEU A 261 -9.23 -2.49 -2.89
CA LEU A 261 -8.52 -1.54 -2.04
C LEU A 261 -7.00 -1.57 -2.27
N VAL A 262 -6.39 -2.76 -2.26
CA VAL A 262 -4.94 -2.91 -2.41
C VAL A 262 -4.47 -2.43 -3.79
N VAL A 263 -5.20 -2.76 -4.85
CA VAL A 263 -4.87 -2.37 -6.24
C VAL A 263 -5.07 -0.87 -6.44
N ASN A 264 -6.17 -0.32 -5.94
CA ASN A 264 -6.47 1.11 -6.01
C ASN A 264 -5.41 1.94 -5.29
N ASN A 265 -5.08 1.55 -4.05
CA ASN A 265 -4.10 2.26 -3.25
C ASN A 265 -2.69 2.17 -3.87
N TYR A 266 -2.32 1.00 -4.38
CA TYR A 266 -1.05 0.81 -5.09
C TYR A 266 -0.98 1.68 -6.35
N ALA A 267 -2.04 1.73 -7.15
CA ALA A 267 -2.12 2.60 -8.32
C ALA A 267 -1.97 4.09 -7.94
N ALA A 268 -2.60 4.55 -6.87
CA ALA A 268 -2.45 5.92 -6.38
C ALA A 268 -1.01 6.25 -5.98
N ALA A 269 -0.31 5.31 -5.31
CA ALA A 269 1.10 5.48 -4.95
C ALA A 269 2.00 5.57 -6.20
N LEU A 270 1.80 4.70 -7.19
CA LEU A 270 2.55 4.76 -8.46
C LEU A 270 2.33 6.08 -9.21
N LEU A 271 1.09 6.58 -9.25
CA LEU A 271 0.76 7.87 -9.85
C LEU A 271 1.40 9.05 -9.10
N CYS A 272 1.42 9.01 -7.76
CA CYS A 272 2.16 9.98 -6.94
C CYS A 272 3.65 9.96 -7.25
N HIS A 273 4.27 8.78 -7.27
CA HIS A 273 5.70 8.62 -7.52
C HIS A 273 6.06 9.15 -8.92
N LEU A 274 5.34 8.71 -9.95
CA LEU A 274 5.55 9.16 -11.33
C LEU A 274 5.43 10.68 -11.48
N LYS A 275 4.60 11.33 -10.67
CA LYS A 275 4.39 12.78 -10.71
C LYS A 275 5.39 13.60 -9.89
N LEU A 276 5.86 13.08 -8.75
CA LEU A 276 6.67 13.83 -7.80
C LEU A 276 8.17 13.60 -7.93
N VAL A 277 8.59 12.38 -8.29
CA VAL A 277 10.00 11.99 -8.25
C VAL A 277 10.67 12.36 -9.57
N ASN A 278 11.65 13.25 -9.53
CA ASN A 278 12.35 13.78 -10.71
C ASN A 278 13.86 13.45 -10.73
N SER A 279 14.36 12.57 -9.86
CA SER A 279 15.73 12.06 -9.97
C SER A 279 15.73 10.81 -10.88
N PRO A 280 16.49 10.82 -11.99
CA PRO A 280 16.65 9.64 -12.84
C PRO A 280 17.15 8.41 -12.07
N GLU A 281 18.09 8.60 -11.15
CA GLU A 281 18.71 7.53 -10.37
C GLU A 281 17.70 6.84 -9.44
N VAL A 282 16.85 7.64 -8.76
CA VAL A 282 15.78 7.11 -7.91
C VAL A 282 14.75 6.37 -8.76
N ILE A 283 14.40 6.91 -9.93
CA ILE A 283 13.45 6.26 -10.85
C ILE A 283 13.98 4.90 -11.33
N GLU A 284 15.22 4.85 -11.81
CA GLU A 284 15.85 3.63 -12.33
C GLU A 284 15.93 2.55 -11.27
N ARG A 285 16.39 2.89 -10.06
CA ARG A 285 16.41 1.97 -8.92
C ARG A 285 15.02 1.45 -8.55
N THR A 286 14.00 2.31 -8.62
CA THR A 286 12.61 1.90 -8.37
C THR A 286 12.11 0.93 -9.44
N CYS A 287 12.48 1.13 -10.71
CA CYS A 287 12.18 0.20 -11.79
C CYS A 287 12.86 -1.17 -11.60
N GLU A 288 14.13 -1.20 -11.17
CA GLU A 288 14.83 -2.45 -10.84
C GLU A 288 14.12 -3.26 -9.75
N ARG A 289 13.82 -2.62 -8.62
CA ARG A 289 13.08 -3.23 -7.49
C ARG A 289 11.71 -3.76 -7.89
N MET A 290 11.10 -3.15 -8.89
CA MET A 290 9.79 -3.52 -9.36
C MET A 290 9.83 -4.71 -10.31
N ASN A 291 10.89 -4.84 -11.11
CA ASN A 291 11.13 -6.07 -11.86
C ASN A 291 11.33 -7.25 -10.90
N GLU A 292 12.13 -7.08 -9.84
CA GLU A 292 12.30 -8.10 -8.78
C GLU A 292 10.95 -8.46 -8.13
N PHE A 293 10.09 -7.47 -7.88
CA PHE A 293 8.76 -7.69 -7.31
C PHE A 293 7.84 -8.46 -8.28
N ILE A 294 7.83 -8.12 -9.56
CA ILE A 294 7.07 -8.82 -10.60
C ILE A 294 7.55 -10.27 -10.71
N GLU A 295 8.86 -10.49 -10.81
CA GLU A 295 9.46 -11.83 -10.86
C GLU A 295 9.04 -12.67 -9.65
N ARG A 296 9.07 -12.06 -8.46
CA ARG A 296 8.64 -12.74 -7.23
C ARG A 296 7.16 -13.10 -7.25
N ILE A 297 6.28 -12.24 -7.76
CA ILE A 297 4.85 -12.58 -7.93
C ILE A 297 4.69 -13.75 -8.90
N CYS A 298 5.34 -13.67 -10.05
CA CYS A 298 5.17 -14.65 -11.13
C CYS A 298 5.69 -16.05 -10.79
N LEU A 299 6.58 -16.17 -9.79
CA LEU A 299 7.17 -17.45 -9.39
C LEU A 299 6.15 -18.55 -9.06
N HIS A 300 5.09 -18.22 -8.31
CA HIS A 300 4.08 -19.20 -7.88
C HIS A 300 2.64 -18.78 -8.18
N LYS A 301 2.42 -17.59 -8.74
CA LYS A 301 1.08 -17.05 -8.99
C LYS A 301 0.17 -18.03 -9.73
N ASP A 302 0.65 -18.59 -10.83
CA ASP A 302 -0.19 -19.44 -11.69
C ASP A 302 -0.37 -20.85 -11.10
N ASP A 303 0.67 -21.39 -10.45
CA ASP A 303 0.61 -22.69 -9.77
C ASP A 303 -0.29 -22.68 -8.53
N TYR A 304 -0.25 -21.60 -7.73
CA TYR A 304 -0.90 -21.58 -6.41
C TYR A 304 -2.27 -20.92 -6.43
N PHE A 305 -2.49 -19.93 -7.31
CA PHE A 305 -3.73 -19.15 -7.35
C PHE A 305 -4.42 -19.18 -8.73
N GLY A 306 -3.68 -19.52 -9.79
CA GLY A 306 -4.19 -19.65 -11.15
C GLY A 306 -4.79 -21.02 -11.44
N ASP A 307 -4.99 -21.27 -12.74
CA ASP A 307 -5.58 -22.47 -13.34
C ASP A 307 -4.54 -23.45 -13.90
N LYS A 308 -3.25 -23.23 -13.60
CA LYS A 308 -2.20 -24.10 -14.12
C LYS A 308 -2.39 -25.52 -13.58
N ASP A 309 -2.54 -26.46 -14.51
CA ASP A 309 -2.80 -27.88 -14.27
C ASP A 309 -4.11 -28.17 -13.50
N THR A 310 -5.06 -27.22 -13.45
CA THR A 310 -6.40 -27.38 -12.87
C THR A 310 -7.50 -26.87 -13.81
N VAL A 311 -8.73 -27.38 -13.67
CA VAL A 311 -9.86 -26.95 -14.53
C VAL A 311 -10.35 -25.55 -14.15
N GLU A 312 -10.16 -25.13 -12.90
CA GLU A 312 -10.53 -23.80 -12.40
C GLU A 312 -9.40 -23.19 -11.56
N PRO A 313 -9.30 -21.84 -11.51
CA PRO A 313 -8.32 -21.17 -10.66
C PRO A 313 -8.53 -21.49 -9.18
N ARG A 314 -7.44 -21.85 -8.48
CA ARG A 314 -7.50 -22.14 -7.04
C ARG A 314 -8.02 -20.96 -6.21
N ASN A 315 -7.70 -19.74 -6.63
CA ASN A 315 -8.33 -18.54 -6.09
C ASN A 315 -8.31 -17.39 -7.12
N PRO A 316 -9.40 -17.21 -7.91
CA PRO A 316 -9.41 -16.24 -9.00
C PRO A 316 -9.28 -14.78 -8.52
N ALA A 317 -9.73 -14.47 -7.31
CA ALA A 317 -9.61 -13.13 -6.75
C ALA A 317 -8.15 -12.78 -6.43
N ILE A 318 -7.41 -13.70 -5.80
CA ILE A 318 -5.97 -13.52 -5.56
C ILE A 318 -5.23 -13.40 -6.89
N HIS A 319 -5.50 -14.31 -7.84
CA HIS A 319 -4.85 -14.29 -9.16
C HIS A 319 -5.09 -12.96 -9.91
N SER A 320 -6.33 -12.47 -9.91
CA SER A 320 -6.67 -11.17 -10.54
C SER A 320 -5.95 -9.99 -9.87
N VAL A 321 -5.87 -9.97 -8.54
CA VAL A 321 -5.16 -8.90 -7.82
C VAL A 321 -3.66 -8.95 -8.11
N LEU A 322 -3.03 -10.12 -8.08
CA LEU A 322 -1.62 -10.28 -8.39
C LEU A 322 -1.31 -9.87 -9.85
N ASN A 323 -2.15 -10.25 -10.81
CA ASN A 323 -2.02 -9.80 -12.20
C ASN A 323 -2.16 -8.28 -12.32
N ALA A 324 -3.09 -7.66 -11.60
CA ALA A 324 -3.27 -6.22 -11.62
C ALA A 324 -2.06 -5.48 -11.02
N LEU A 325 -1.45 -6.01 -9.95
CA LEU A 325 -0.21 -5.47 -9.39
C LEU A 325 0.94 -5.55 -10.41
N CYS A 326 1.10 -6.67 -11.11
CA CYS A 326 2.09 -6.79 -12.19
C CYS A 326 1.81 -5.82 -13.33
N GLU A 327 0.58 -5.73 -13.82
CA GLU A 327 0.20 -4.86 -14.94
C GLU A 327 0.42 -3.37 -14.62
N LEU A 328 0.08 -2.95 -13.39
CA LEU A 328 0.36 -1.59 -12.91
C LEU A 328 1.86 -1.33 -12.81
N SER A 329 2.62 -2.31 -12.33
CA SER A 329 4.08 -2.22 -12.18
C SER A 329 4.78 -2.08 -13.53
N THR A 330 4.42 -2.91 -14.52
CA THR A 330 4.92 -2.79 -15.89
C THR A 330 4.53 -1.45 -16.51
N GLY A 331 3.28 -1.04 -16.38
CA GLY A 331 2.80 0.24 -16.90
C GLY A 331 3.55 1.44 -16.31
N TYR A 332 3.78 1.43 -14.99
CA TYR A 332 4.61 2.43 -14.35
C TYR A 332 6.04 2.41 -14.91
N ALA A 333 6.69 1.23 -14.98
CA ALA A 333 8.10 1.12 -15.33
C ALA A 333 8.40 1.73 -16.71
N THR A 334 7.54 1.47 -17.69
CA THR A 334 7.63 2.09 -19.03
C THR A 334 7.57 3.62 -18.96
N ASN A 335 6.55 4.19 -18.30
CA ASN A 335 6.40 5.64 -18.20
C ASN A 335 7.54 6.30 -17.38
N ALA A 336 8.05 5.58 -16.39
CA ALA A 336 9.10 6.07 -15.51
C ALA A 336 10.45 6.09 -16.22
N GLN A 337 10.78 5.06 -17.01
CA GLN A 337 11.98 5.03 -17.86
C GLN A 337 11.96 6.18 -18.88
N GLU A 338 10.84 6.38 -19.60
CA GLU A 338 10.66 7.53 -20.51
C GLU A 338 10.81 8.88 -19.79
N LYS A 339 10.40 8.96 -18.52
CA LYS A 339 10.59 10.17 -17.70
C LYS A 339 12.07 10.36 -17.35
N ALA A 340 12.77 9.32 -16.91
CA ALA A 340 14.18 9.38 -16.54
C ALA A 340 15.07 9.78 -17.72
N GLU A 341 14.82 9.21 -18.91
CA GLU A 341 15.54 9.57 -20.14
C GLU A 341 15.37 11.06 -20.48
N ARG A 342 14.15 11.58 -20.42
CA ARG A 342 13.88 13.00 -20.67
C ARG A 342 14.56 13.92 -19.67
N LEU A 343 14.60 13.54 -18.39
CA LEU A 343 15.28 14.32 -17.35
C LEU A 343 16.79 14.36 -17.59
N ARG A 344 17.41 13.22 -17.91
CA ARG A 344 18.85 13.17 -18.26
C ARG A 344 19.19 14.05 -19.47
N GLN A 345 18.33 14.06 -20.49
CA GLN A 345 18.52 14.93 -21.67
C GLN A 345 18.43 16.41 -21.30
N GLN A 346 17.55 16.79 -20.36
CA GLN A 346 17.44 18.17 -19.88
C GLN A 346 18.68 18.57 -19.09
N ASP A 347 19.20 17.70 -18.22
CA ASP A 347 20.40 17.97 -17.43
C ASP A 347 21.67 18.08 -18.30
N GLN A 348 21.74 17.35 -19.42
CA GLN A 348 22.83 17.49 -20.40
C GLN A 348 22.75 18.76 -21.24
N ALA A 349 21.57 19.38 -21.33
CA ALA A 349 21.33 20.58 -22.13
C ALA A 349 21.40 21.89 -21.32
N ALA A 350 21.40 21.80 -19.99
CA ALA A 350 21.55 22.91 -19.05
C ALA A 350 23.03 23.11 -18.68
#